data_AF-A0A4W5KV01-F1
#
_entry.id   AF-A0A4W5KV01-F1
#
_cell.length_a   1.000
_cell.length_b   1.000
_cell.length_c   1.000
_cell.angle_alpha   90.00
_cell.angle_beta   90.00
_cell.angle_gamma   90.00
#
_symmetry.space_group_name_H-M   'P 1'
#
loop_
_entity.id
_entity.type
_entity.pdbx_description
1 polymer ?
#
loop_
_entity_poly.entity_id
_entity_poly.type
_entity_poly.pdbx_seq_one_letter_code
_entity_poly.pdbx_strand_id
1 'polypeptide(L)' 'MADSNSSVRISGFVLGSLMFQHFNSDSDVEGLILGESKAEARSNITDSQIDNIQFEHTMNIQKHISCRKLNR' A
#
# COMPACT_ATOMS: atom_id res chain seq x y z
N MET A 1 19.90 -8.22 -10.88
CA MET A 1 18.60 -7.51 -10.90
C MET A 1 18.20 -7.35 -9.44
N ALA A 2 18.10 -6.11 -8.95
CA ALA A 2 17.83 -5.87 -7.54
C ALA A 2 16.41 -6.34 -7.20
N ASP A 3 16.30 -7.28 -6.25
CA ASP A 3 15.03 -7.70 -5.67
C ASP A 3 14.39 -6.49 -4.97
N SER A 4 13.47 -5.80 -5.65
CA SER A 4 12.72 -4.70 -5.07
C SER A 4 11.57 -5.27 -4.24
N ASN A 5 11.81 -5.44 -2.94
CA ASN A 5 10.76 -5.86 -2.03
C ASN A 5 9.74 -4.71 -1.90
N SER A 6 8.49 -4.97 -2.32
CA SER A 6 7.41 -3.98 -2.25
C SER A 6 6.43 -4.37 -1.15
N SER A 7 6.23 -3.47 -0.19
CA SER A 7 5.34 -3.66 0.95
C SER A 7 4.21 -2.64 0.90
N VAL A 8 2.99 -3.06 1.24
CA VAL A 8 1.82 -2.17 1.33
C VAL A 8 1.31 -2.17 2.75
N ARG A 9 1.12 -0.98 3.31
CA ARG A 9 0.62 -0.77 4.66
C ARG A 9 -0.69 -0.01 4.61
N ILE A 10 -1.65 -0.43 5.41
CA ILE A 10 -2.94 0.24 5.59
C ILE A 10 -3.26 0.31 7.07
N SER A 11 -3.76 1.46 7.52
CA SER A 11 -4.28 1.59 8.88
C SER A 11 -5.58 0.81 9.05
N GLY A 12 -5.75 0.14 10.19
CA GLY A 12 -6.99 -0.57 10.52
C GLY A 12 -8.24 0.31 10.46
N PHE A 13 -8.11 1.61 10.74
CA PHE A 13 -9.21 2.57 10.58
C PHE A 13 -9.61 2.78 9.13
N VAL A 14 -8.64 2.89 8.22
CA VAL A 14 -8.91 3.07 6.78
C VAL A 14 -9.55 1.80 6.22
N LEU A 15 -9.00 0.63 6.57
CA LEU A 15 -9.58 -0.65 6.19
C LEU A 15 -11.00 -0.82 6.76
N GLY A 16 -11.22 -0.50 8.03
CA GLY A 16 -12.53 -0.57 8.66
C GLY A 16 -13.56 0.36 8.01
N SER A 17 -13.17 1.59 7.67
CA SER A 17 -14.04 2.53 6.98
C SER A 17 -14.38 2.08 5.56
N LEU A 18 -13.43 1.49 4.84
CA LEU A 18 -13.65 0.89 3.51
C LEU A 18 -14.65 -0.27 3.59
N MET A 19 -14.47 -1.19 4.55
CA MET A 19 -15.36 -2.33 4.76
C MET A 19 -16.76 -1.89 5.18
N PHE A 20 -16.85 -0.90 6.08
CA PHE A 20 -18.14 -0.33 6.49
C PHE A 20 -18.88 0.26 5.29
N GLN A 21 -18.18 0.99 4.43
CA GLN A 21 -18.82 1.54 3.23
C GLN A 21 -19.28 0.45 2.26
N HIS A 22 -18.46 -0.58 2.03
CA HIS A 22 -18.84 -1.71 1.18
C HIS A 22 -20.07 -2.44 1.73
N PHE A 23 -20.13 -2.67 3.05
CA PHE A 23 -21.24 -3.36 3.69
C PHE A 23 -22.58 -2.60 3.61
N ASN A 24 -22.55 -1.27 3.56
CA ASN A 24 -23.75 -0.44 3.44
C ASN A 24 -24.19 -0.18 1.99
N SER A 25 -23.56 -0.84 1.01
CA SER A 25 -23.92 -0.71 -0.40
C SER A 25 -24.61 -2.00 -0.87
N ASP A 26 -25.78 -1.85 -1.49
CA ASP A 26 -26.53 -2.97 -2.07
C ASP A 26 -26.00 -3.40 -3.45
N SER A 27 -24.88 -2.83 -3.88
CA SER A 27 -24.21 -3.10 -5.16
C SER A 27 -22.69 -2.98 -5.04
N ASP A 28 -21.97 -3.39 -6.09
CA ASP A 28 -20.54 -3.15 -6.22
C ASP A 28 -20.18 -1.68 -5.96
N VAL A 29 -19.07 -1.47 -5.25
CA VAL A 29 -18.53 -0.15 -4.90
C VAL A 29 -17.11 -0.07 -5.42
N GLU A 30 -16.78 1.05 -6.05
CA GLU A 30 -15.42 1.36 -6.50
C GLU A 30 -14.93 2.68 -5.89
N GLY A 31 -13.63 2.90 -5.94
CA GLY A 31 -13.03 4.11 -5.39
C GLY A 31 -11.54 4.23 -5.68
N LEU A 32 -10.97 5.32 -5.19
CA LEU A 32 -9.56 5.64 -5.24
C LEU A 32 -8.91 5.37 -3.88
N ILE A 33 -7.67 4.89 -3.92
CA ILE A 33 -6.81 4.78 -2.74
C ILE A 33 -5.75 5.86 -2.83
N LEU A 34 -5.63 6.65 -1.76
CA LEU A 34 -4.69 7.75 -1.65
C LEU A 34 -3.70 7.45 -0.54
N GLY A 35 -2.44 7.75 -0.81
CA GLY A 35 -1.35 7.47 0.09
C GLY A 35 -0.03 8.00 -0.45
N GLU A 36 1.04 7.56 0.20
CA GLU A 36 2.40 7.92 -0.17
C GLU A 36 3.20 6.66 -0.48
N SER A 37 4.20 6.80 -1.35
CA SER A 37 5.16 5.75 -1.64
C SER A 37 6.54 6.20 -1.20
N LYS A 38 7.22 5.36 -0.43
CA LYS A 38 8.57 5.62 0.08
C LYS A 38 9.51 4.51 -0.36
N ALA A 39 10.59 4.88 -1.04
CA ALA A 39 11.69 3.97 -1.34
C ALA A 39 12.79 4.18 -0.31
N GLU A 40 13.14 3.14 0.44
CA GLU A 40 14.23 3.15 1.40
C GLU A 40 15.32 2.17 0.97
N ALA A 41 16.57 2.64 0.95
CA ALA A 41 17.72 1.77 0.74
C ALA A 41 18.11 1.15 2.10
N ARG A 42 18.09 -0.18 2.17
CA ARG A 42 18.51 -0.95 3.33
C ARG A 42 19.83 -1.63 3.02
N SER A 43 20.88 -1.22 3.73
CA SER A 43 22.17 -1.92 3.71
C SER A 43 22.19 -2.92 4.85
N ASN A 44 22.17 -4.21 4.53
CA ASN A 44 22.35 -5.26 5.53
C ASN A 44 23.85 -5.56 5.63
N ILE A 45 24.46 -5.26 6.77
CA ILE A 45 25.86 -5.58 7.04
C ILE A 45 25.95 -7.10 7.25
N THR A 46 26.46 -7.81 6.26
CA THR A 46 26.78 -9.24 6.35
C THR A 46 28.27 -9.43 6.63
N ASP A 47 28.65 -10.48 7.36
CA ASP A 47 30.05 -10.81 7.70
C ASP A 47 30.90 -11.22 6.48
N SER A 48 30.26 -11.32 5.31
CA SER A 48 30.89 -11.43 4.00
C SER A 48 30.94 -10.05 3.32
N GLN A 49 32.10 -9.70 2.74
CA GLN A 49 32.43 -8.42 2.07
C GLN A 49 31.61 -8.11 0.80
N ILE A 50 30.28 -8.23 0.83
CA ILE A 50 29.39 -7.88 -0.27
C ILE A 50 28.36 -6.89 0.29
N ASP A 51 28.49 -5.62 -0.09
CA ASP A 51 27.48 -4.58 0.14
C ASP A 51 26.21 -4.90 -0.66
N ASN A 52 25.34 -5.75 -0.11
CA ASN A 52 24.02 -6.03 -0.67
C ASN A 52 23.06 -4.88 -0.29
N ILE A 53 23.04 -3.83 -1.10
CA ILE A 53 22.05 -2.74 -0.99
C ILE A 53 20.71 -3.26 -1.52
N GLN A 54 19.74 -3.46 -0.63
CA GLN A 54 18.36 -3.80 -0.99
C GLN A 54 17.51 -2.53 -1.00
N PHE A 55 16.64 -2.38 -1.99
CA PHE A 55 15.68 -1.28 -2.04
C PHE A 55 14.31 -1.80 -1.61
N GLU A 56 13.80 -1.27 -0.50
CA GLU A 56 12.48 -1.58 0.02
C GLU A 56 11.52 -0.46 -0.35
N HIS A 57 10.48 -0.79 -1.12
CA HIS A 57 9.47 0.16 -1.56
C HIS A 57 8.21 -0.03 -0.72
N THR A 58 7.93 0.91 0.17
CA THR A 58 6.76 0.86 1.04
C THR A 58 5.69 1.84 0.55
N MET A 59 4.51 1.32 0.23
CA MET A 59 3.32 2.11 -0.07
C MET A 59 2.45 2.20 1.19
N ASN A 60 2.18 3.40 1.67
CA ASN A 60 1.36 3.63 2.85
C ASN A 60 0.02 4.26 2.46
N ILE A 61 -1.05 3.50 2.63
CA ILE A 61 -2.42 3.90 2.34
C ILE A 61 -2.94 4.76 3.49
N GLN A 62 -3.29 6.00 3.19
CA GLN A 62 -3.75 6.99 4.17
C GLN A 62 -5.27 7.20 4.11
N LYS A 63 -5.90 7.01 2.96
CA LYS A 63 -7.33 7.28 2.75
C LYS A 63 -7.90 6.52 1.55
N HIS A 64 -9.19 6.21 1.57
CA HIS A 64 -9.97 5.85 0.39
C HIS A 64 -11.02 6.92 0.06
N ILE A 65 -11.37 7.05 -1.21
CA ILE A 65 -12.49 7.88 -1.70
C ILE A 65 -13.35 7.01 -2.59
N SER A 66 -14.60 6.84 -2.21
CA SER A 66 -15.52 6.02 -3.00
C SER A 66 -16.25 6.84 -4.06
N CYS A 67 -16.43 6.23 -5.21
CA CYS A 67 -17.17 6.79 -6.33
C CYS A 67 -18.67 6.59 -6.11
N ARG A 68 -19.47 7.57 -6.55
CA ARG A 68 -20.95 7.48 -6.44
C ARG A 68 -21.59 6.58 -7.50
N LYS A 69 -20.86 6.29 -8.57
CA LYS A 69 -21.29 5.46 -9.70
C LYS A 69 -20.09 4.67 -10.17
N LEU A 70 -20.37 3.47 -10.67
CA LEU A 70 -19.40 2.62 -11.34
C LEU A 70 -19.01 3.23 -12.69
N ASN A 71 -17.73 3.20 -13.03
CA ASN A 71 -17.21 3.61 -14.32
C ASN A 71 -17.39 2.45 -15.32
N ARG A 72 -18.54 2.43 -15.98
CA ARG A 72 -18.94 1.38 -16.94
C ARG A 72 -19.05 1.92 -18.36
#